data_AF-A0A925VUD5-F1
#
_entry.id   AF-A0A925VUD5-F1
#
_cell.length_a   1.000
_cell.length_b   1.000
_cell.length_c   1.000
_cell.angle_alpha   90.00
_cell.angle_beta   90.00
_cell.angle_gamma   90.00
#
_symmetry.space_group_name_H-M   'P 1'
#
loop_
_entity.id
_entity.type
_entity.pdbx_description
1 polymer ?
#
loop_
_entity_poly.entity_id
_entity_poly.type
_entity_poly.pdbx_seq_one_letter_code
_entity_poly.pdbx_strand_id
1 'polypeptide(L)'
;VLRNGQARPMTRDIHLPTGATVTKDGFVVSPTGQRTELREGQGCDLRGRPVAVRTAPNGTLVLAPAAAERTEYEPENGRARTSRSVFEELFGRRDGDNEGYGKRKKYKKNKGKGHGRWKGEDDDD
;
A
#
# COMPACT_ATOMS: atom_id res chain seq x y z
N VAL A 1 -20.08 -8.82 -2.80
CA VAL A 1 -20.38 -10.15 -3.38
C VAL A 1 -20.86 -10.01 -4.81
N LEU A 2 -20.50 -10.93 -5.72
CA LEU A 2 -21.11 -10.99 -7.04
C LEU A 2 -22.31 -11.94 -6.99
N ARG A 3 -23.49 -11.47 -7.38
CA ARG A 3 -24.71 -12.29 -7.51
C ARG A 3 -25.39 -11.94 -8.83
N ASN A 4 -25.70 -12.95 -9.64
CA ASN A 4 -26.34 -12.78 -10.95
C ASN A 4 -25.60 -11.77 -11.84
N GLY A 5 -24.26 -11.76 -11.77
CA GLY A 5 -23.46 -10.83 -12.56
C GLY A 5 -23.43 -9.38 -12.05
N GLN A 6 -23.92 -9.10 -10.85
CA GLN A 6 -23.91 -7.76 -10.26
C GLN A 6 -23.15 -7.73 -8.93
N ALA A 7 -22.39 -6.65 -8.71
CA ALA A 7 -21.78 -6.38 -7.42
C ALA A 7 -22.88 -5.95 -6.44
N ARG A 8 -22.96 -6.65 -5.32
CA ARG A 8 -23.86 -6.34 -4.20
C ARG A 8 -23.04 -6.20 -2.92
N PRO A 9 -23.43 -5.31 -2.00
CA PRO A 9 -22.83 -5.23 -0.68
C PRO A 9 -22.85 -6.59 0.03
N MET A 10 -21.80 -6.87 0.79
CA MET A 10 -21.71 -8.08 1.60
C MET A 10 -22.26 -7.78 2.99
N THR A 11 -23.28 -8.52 3.44
CA THR A 11 -23.94 -8.27 4.72
C THR A 11 -23.43 -9.16 5.85
N ARG A 12 -22.75 -10.26 5.50
CA ARG A 12 -22.23 -11.26 6.42
C ARG A 12 -20.97 -11.89 5.84
N ASP A 13 -20.16 -12.44 6.72
CA ASP A 13 -19.01 -13.24 6.34
C ASP A 13 -19.45 -14.54 5.66
N ILE A 14 -18.61 -15.05 4.76
CA ILE A 14 -18.89 -16.25 3.97
C ILE A 14 -17.76 -17.25 4.22
N HIS A 15 -18.12 -18.45 4.63
CA HIS A 15 -17.17 -19.55 4.80
C HIS A 15 -17.08 -20.33 3.50
N LEU A 16 -15.86 -20.55 3.05
CA LEU A 16 -15.53 -21.30 1.85
C LEU A 16 -15.37 -22.79 2.20
N PRO A 17 -15.59 -23.70 1.23
CA PRO A 17 -15.40 -25.14 1.45
C PRO A 17 -13.94 -25.50 1.81
N THR A 18 -12.98 -24.62 1.53
CA THR A 18 -11.57 -24.79 1.92
C THR A 18 -11.28 -24.45 3.38
N GLY A 19 -12.29 -23.99 4.14
CA GLY A 19 -12.13 -23.52 5.52
C GLY A 19 -11.68 -22.05 5.63
N ALA A 20 -11.46 -21.37 4.50
CA ALA A 20 -11.21 -19.93 4.48
C ALA A 20 -12.51 -19.14 4.71
N THR A 21 -12.40 -17.93 5.26
CA THR A 21 -13.52 -17.02 5.49
C THR A 21 -13.31 -15.73 4.71
N VAL A 22 -14.25 -15.40 3.82
CA VAL A 22 -14.33 -14.07 3.23
C VAL A 22 -15.11 -13.19 4.19
N THR A 23 -14.53 -12.06 4.61
CA THR A 23 -15.17 -11.11 5.52
C THR A 23 -15.91 -10.03 4.74
N LYS A 24 -16.95 -9.44 5.34
CA LYS A 24 -17.71 -8.34 4.76
C LYS A 24 -16.86 -7.10 4.47
N ASP A 25 -15.75 -6.96 5.19
CA ASP A 25 -14.79 -5.86 5.06
C ASP A 25 -13.81 -6.05 3.88
N GLY A 26 -13.98 -7.12 3.09
CA GLY A 26 -13.16 -7.36 1.90
C GLY A 26 -11.86 -8.11 2.19
N PHE A 27 -11.81 -8.96 3.21
CA PHE A 27 -10.63 -9.79 3.47
C PHE A 27 -10.92 -11.26 3.24
N VAL A 28 -9.90 -12.02 2.86
CA VAL A 28 -9.90 -13.49 2.90
C VAL A 28 -9.02 -13.93 4.06
N VAL A 29 -9.61 -14.60 5.03
CA VAL A 29 -8.93 -15.22 6.16
C VAL A 29 -8.73 -16.69 5.82
N SER A 30 -7.48 -17.12 5.67
CA SER A 30 -7.14 -18.52 5.44
C SER A 30 -7.46 -19.39 6.68
N PRO A 31 -7.54 -20.72 6.53
CA PRO A 31 -7.69 -21.63 7.67
C PRO A 31 -6.58 -21.49 8.72
N THR A 32 -5.40 -21.01 8.31
CA THR A 32 -4.24 -20.77 9.18
C THR A 32 -4.30 -19.43 9.91
N GLY A 33 -5.34 -18.63 9.69
CA GLY A 33 -5.50 -17.29 10.27
C GLY A 33 -4.83 -16.15 9.47
N GLN A 34 -4.06 -16.46 8.43
CA GLN A 34 -3.49 -15.44 7.53
C GLN A 34 -4.60 -14.65 6.83
N ARG A 35 -4.46 -13.32 6.81
CA ARG A 35 -5.50 -12.41 6.30
C ARG A 35 -4.98 -11.66 5.07
N THR A 36 -5.69 -11.81 3.96
CA THR A 36 -5.36 -11.19 2.66
C THR A 36 -6.45 -10.18 2.30
N GLU A 37 -6.07 -8.97 1.91
CA GLU A 37 -7.01 -7.93 1.47
C GLU A 37 -7.42 -8.16 0.01
N LEU A 38 -8.72 -8.05 -0.28
CA LEU A 38 -9.27 -8.01 -1.64
C LEU A 38 -9.34 -6.55 -2.09
N ARG A 39 -8.50 -6.18 -3.06
CA ARG A 39 -8.50 -4.82 -3.61
C ARG A 39 -9.76 -4.57 -4.43
N GLU A 40 -10.05 -3.30 -4.70
CA GLU A 40 -11.13 -2.94 -5.63
C GLU A 40 -10.94 -3.62 -6.99
N GLY A 41 -12.05 -4.10 -7.57
CA GLY A 41 -12.02 -4.89 -8.79
C GLY A 41 -11.45 -6.31 -8.62
N GLN A 42 -11.16 -6.75 -7.40
CA GLN A 42 -10.85 -8.14 -7.09
C GLN A 42 -12.02 -8.80 -6.36
N GLY A 43 -12.14 -10.10 -6.58
CA GLY A 43 -13.00 -11.01 -5.85
C GLY A 43 -12.18 -12.18 -5.35
N CYS A 44 -12.87 -13.17 -4.81
CA CYS A 44 -12.26 -14.40 -4.34
C CYS A 44 -12.94 -15.58 -5.04
N ASP A 45 -12.15 -16.56 -5.48
CA ASP A 45 -12.68 -17.83 -5.96
C ASP A 45 -13.14 -18.72 -4.78
N LEU A 46 -13.72 -19.89 -5.09
CA LEU A 46 -14.16 -20.85 -4.07
C LEU A 46 -13.02 -21.48 -3.28
N ARG A 47 -11.76 -21.28 -3.70
CA ARG A 47 -10.57 -21.80 -3.04
C ARG A 47 -9.96 -20.81 -2.05
N GLY A 48 -10.41 -19.56 -2.05
CA GLY A 48 -9.82 -18.51 -1.22
C GLY A 48 -8.77 -17.66 -1.95
N ARG A 49 -8.66 -17.78 -3.28
CA ARG A 49 -7.63 -17.06 -4.06
C ARG A 49 -8.21 -15.75 -4.61
N PRO A 50 -7.48 -14.62 -4.47
CA PRO A 50 -7.85 -13.37 -5.13
C PRO A 50 -7.88 -13.55 -6.64
N VAL A 51 -8.96 -13.12 -7.27
CA VAL A 51 -9.19 -13.17 -8.73
C VAL A 51 -9.73 -11.85 -9.20
N ALA A 52 -9.28 -11.38 -10.37
CA ALA A 52 -9.80 -10.15 -10.95
C ALA A 52 -11.28 -10.30 -11.33
N VAL A 53 -12.07 -9.26 -11.08
CA VAL A 53 -13.45 -9.14 -11.59
C VAL A 53 -13.38 -8.40 -12.92
N ARG A 54 -14.09 -8.90 -13.93
CA ARG A 54 -14.18 -8.28 -15.26
C ARG A 54 -15.63 -8.14 -15.69
N THR A 55 -15.90 -7.12 -16.49
CA THR A 55 -17.19 -6.99 -17.17
C THR A 55 -17.17 -7.86 -18.43
N ALA A 56 -18.12 -8.78 -18.52
CA ALA A 56 -18.36 -9.61 -19.70
C ALA A 56 -19.02 -8.76 -20.83
N PRO A 57 -19.03 -9.24 -22.08
CA PRO A 57 -19.58 -8.49 -23.22
C PRO A 57 -21.06 -8.11 -23.06
N ASN A 58 -21.81 -8.86 -22.25
CA ASN A 58 -23.21 -8.61 -21.90
C ASN A 58 -23.39 -7.62 -20.74
N GLY A 59 -22.31 -6.97 -20.26
CA GLY A 59 -22.35 -6.02 -19.15
C GLY A 59 -22.38 -6.65 -17.76
N THR A 60 -22.34 -7.98 -17.62
CA THR A 60 -22.32 -8.63 -16.31
C THR A 60 -20.91 -8.74 -15.75
N LEU A 61 -20.78 -8.68 -14.43
CA LEU A 61 -19.51 -8.93 -13.74
C LEU A 61 -19.26 -10.43 -13.60
N VAL A 62 -18.07 -10.87 -14.02
CA VAL A 62 -17.60 -12.24 -13.92
C VAL A 62 -16.23 -12.28 -13.26
N LEU A 63 -15.91 -13.39 -12.60
CA LEU A 63 -14.55 -13.65 -12.14
C LEU A 63 -13.70 -14.05 -13.33
N ALA A 64 -12.54 -13.43 -13.49
CA ALA A 64 -11.55 -13.86 -14.44
C ALA A 64 -11.09 -15.29 -14.12
N PRO A 65 -10.70 -16.09 -15.13
CA PRO A 65 -10.05 -17.36 -14.87
C PRO A 65 -8.85 -17.12 -13.94
N ALA A 66 -8.62 -18.03 -13.00
CA ALA A 66 -7.51 -17.96 -12.08
C ALA A 66 -6.21 -17.84 -12.90
N ALA A 67 -5.67 -16.63 -12.98
CA ALA A 67 -4.38 -16.42 -13.64
C ALA A 67 -3.35 -17.23 -12.85
N ALA A 68 -2.54 -18.00 -13.56
CA ALA A 68 -1.45 -18.75 -12.96
C ALA A 68 -0.53 -17.76 -12.21
N GLU A 69 -0.61 -17.83 -10.89
CA GLU A 69 0.39 -17.54 -9.87
C GLU A 69 1.40 -16.41 -10.20
N ARG A 70 1.10 -15.20 -9.72
CA ARG A 70 2.11 -14.43 -8.98
C ARG A 70 1.85 -14.66 -7.51
N THR A 71 2.51 -15.67 -6.98
CA THR A 71 2.61 -16.01 -5.57
C THR A 71 3.47 -14.93 -4.88
N GLU A 72 2.93 -13.74 -4.63
CA GLU A 72 3.45 -12.87 -3.59
C GLU A 72 2.81 -13.29 -2.26
N TYR A 73 3.26 -14.44 -1.75
CA TYR A 73 3.31 -14.64 -0.31
C TYR A 73 4.60 -13.93 0.15
N GLU A 74 4.52 -12.64 0.44
CA GLU A 74 5.56 -11.98 1.24
C GLU A 74 5.26 -12.29 2.72
N PRO A 75 6.10 -13.05 3.42
CA PRO A 75 6.14 -12.96 4.87
C PRO A 75 6.70 -11.57 5.21
N GLU A 76 5.90 -10.71 5.84
CA GLU A 76 6.42 -9.45 6.40
C GLU A 76 7.43 -9.78 7.49
N ASN A 77 8.70 -9.85 7.10
CA ASN A 77 9.84 -9.70 7.97
C ASN A 77 10.83 -8.76 7.27
N GLY A 78 10.66 -7.46 7.55
CA GLY A 78 11.71 -6.46 7.55
C GLY A 78 12.52 -6.28 6.27
N ARG A 79 12.08 -5.35 5.42
CA ARG A 79 12.84 -4.15 5.00
C ARG A 79 12.09 -3.45 3.87
N ALA A 80 11.76 -2.19 4.11
CA ALA A 80 11.22 -1.29 3.11
C ALA A 80 12.07 -1.33 1.82
N ARG A 81 11.54 -1.96 0.77
CA ARG A 81 12.00 -1.73 -0.59
C ARG A 81 11.35 -0.44 -1.04
N THR A 82 12.12 0.64 -1.02
CA THR A 82 11.77 1.89 -1.67
C THR A 82 11.48 1.58 -3.14
N SER A 83 10.21 1.60 -3.51
CA SER A 83 9.78 1.50 -4.90
C SER A 83 10.33 2.70 -5.65
N ARG A 84 11.38 2.49 -6.45
CA ARG A 84 11.79 3.45 -7.47
C ARG A 84 10.59 3.68 -8.38
N SER A 85 10.19 4.93 -8.50
CA SER A 85 9.09 5.33 -9.37
C SER A 85 9.55 5.18 -10.83
N VAL A 86 8.67 4.64 -11.67
CA VAL A 86 8.86 4.51 -13.13
C VAL A 86 9.18 5.87 -13.78
N PHE A 87 8.84 6.96 -13.09
CA PHE A 87 9.17 8.33 -13.48
C PHE A 87 10.69 8.62 -13.47
N GLU A 88 11.46 7.99 -12.57
CA GLU A 88 12.91 8.17 -12.46
C GLU A 88 13.68 7.43 -13.58
N GLU A 89 13.05 6.41 -14.19
CA GLU A 89 13.62 5.63 -15.29
C GLU A 89 13.49 6.35 -16.64
N LEU A 90 12.49 7.21 -16.81
CA LEU A 90 12.20 7.90 -18.07
C LEU A 90 12.96 9.24 -18.24
N PHE A 91 13.29 9.92 -17.14
CA PHE A 91 13.93 11.26 -17.17
C PHE A 91 15.40 11.26 -16.70
N GLY A 92 15.95 10.11 -16.29
CA GLY A 92 17.22 10.01 -15.56
C GLY A 92 18.45 9.57 -16.35
N ARG A 93 18.50 9.75 -17.68
CA ARG A 93 19.74 9.55 -18.45
C ARG A 93 20.08 10.78 -19.27
N ARG A 94 21.00 11.59 -18.74
CA ARG A 94 21.78 12.53 -19.53
C ARG A 94 23.22 12.47 -19.06
N ASP A 95 24.07 12.02 -19.97
CA ASP A 95 25.52 11.98 -19.91
C ASP A 95 26.12 13.33 -19.45
N GLY A 96 27.21 13.28 -18.70
CA GLY A 96 27.92 14.47 -18.25
C GLY A 96 29.08 14.15 -17.32
N ASP A 97 30.22 13.87 -17.92
CA ASP A 97 31.55 13.77 -17.32
C ASP A 97 31.83 14.91 -16.32
N ASN A 98 32.32 14.61 -15.11
CA ASN A 98 33.42 15.38 -14.52
C ASN A 98 34.06 14.69 -13.31
N GLU A 99 35.38 14.67 -13.36
CA GLU A 99 36.35 14.32 -12.33
C GLU A 99 36.17 15.12 -11.03
N GLY A 100 36.72 14.63 -9.92
CA GLY A 100 37.07 15.54 -8.82
C GLY A 100 36.98 15.01 -7.40
N TYR A 101 38.02 14.30 -6.97
CA TYR A 101 38.83 14.69 -5.80
C TYR A 101 38.14 15.46 -4.64
N GLY A 102 37.84 14.74 -3.56
CA GLY A 102 38.35 15.11 -2.24
C GLY A 102 37.50 15.95 -1.27
N LYS A 103 37.85 15.71 0.00
CA LYS A 103 37.76 16.61 1.18
C LYS A 103 36.45 16.65 1.97
N ARG A 104 36.49 15.87 3.06
CA ARG A 104 35.91 16.21 4.38
C ARG A 104 36.10 17.69 4.70
N LYS A 105 35.05 18.41 5.13
CA LYS A 105 35.14 19.53 6.09
C LYS A 105 33.90 19.62 6.99
N LYS A 106 34.16 19.47 8.30
CA LYS A 106 33.38 19.95 9.46
C LYS A 106 32.95 21.41 9.31
N TYR A 107 31.86 21.80 9.98
CA TYR A 107 31.44 23.12 10.56
C TYR A 107 29.99 23.42 10.12
N LYS A 108 29.05 24.02 10.88
CA LYS A 108 28.99 24.70 12.18
C LYS A 108 27.49 24.80 12.51
N LYS A 109 27.01 24.32 13.67
CA LYS A 109 25.59 24.45 14.06
C LYS A 109 25.38 25.81 14.74
N ASN A 110 24.50 26.60 14.16
CA ASN A 110 23.72 27.75 14.63
C ASN A 110 24.23 28.58 15.82
N LYS A 111 24.62 29.82 15.53
CA LYS A 111 24.42 30.97 16.42
C LYS A 111 23.44 31.94 15.76
N GLY A 112 22.22 31.98 16.26
CA GLY A 112 21.27 33.07 16.08
C GLY A 112 20.76 33.50 17.46
N LYS A 113 21.41 34.50 18.05
CA LYS A 113 20.84 35.38 19.09
C LYS A 113 19.76 36.21 18.38
N GLY A 114 18.58 36.54 18.93
CA GLY A 114 18.23 37.05 20.24
C GLY A 114 17.06 38.05 20.04
N HIS A 115 16.59 38.67 21.14
CA HIS A 115 15.50 39.67 21.28
C HIS A 115 14.08 39.07 21.45
N GLY A 116 13.28 39.41 22.47
CA GLY A 116 13.39 40.39 23.57
C GLY A 116 12.49 39.95 24.74
N ARG A 117 12.97 40.08 25.98
CA ARG A 117 12.60 41.11 26.97
C ARG A 117 11.22 40.87 27.63
N TRP A 118 11.22 40.05 28.67
CA TRP A 118 10.25 40.07 29.77
C TRP A 118 10.76 41.01 30.86
N LYS A 119 9.92 41.94 31.35
CA LYS A 119 9.74 42.24 32.78
C LYS A 119 8.56 43.22 32.90
N GLY A 120 7.40 42.68 33.25
CA GLY A 120 6.30 43.46 33.84
C GLY A 120 6.45 43.46 35.36
N GLU A 121 5.88 44.51 35.95
CA GLU A 121 5.47 44.70 37.35
C GLU A 121 6.57 44.65 38.44
N ASP A 122 6.79 45.79 39.10
CA ASP A 122 6.30 46.07 40.46
C ASP A 122 6.82 47.47 40.90
N ASP A 123 5.92 48.33 41.40
CA ASP A 123 6.09 49.17 42.61
C ASP A 123 5.02 50.29 42.62
N ASP A 124 4.03 50.10 43.51
CA ASP A 124 3.03 51.05 44.00
C ASP A 124 3.68 52.16 44.85
N ASP A 125 3.16 53.40 44.73
CA ASP A 125 3.35 54.54 45.66
C ASP A 125 1.96 55.05 46.11
#